data_AF-A0A497BGX7-F1
#
_entry.id   AF-A0A497BGX7-F1
#
_cell.length_a   1.000
_cell.length_b   1.000
_cell.length_c   1.000
_cell.angle_alpha   90.00
_cell.angle_beta   90.00
_cell.angle_gamma   90.00
#
_symmetry.space_group_name_H-M   'P 1'
#
loop_
_entity.id
_entity.type
_entity.pdbx_description
1 polymer ?
#
loop_
_entity_poly.entity_id
_entity_poly.type
_entity_poly.pdbx_seq_one_letter_code
_entity_poly.pdbx_strand_id
1 'polypeptide(L)'
;MRRCIPDRKWRKVLRAIEEKKPPTDLMLNRVYEVMCGTVENANISGAIGLLQEPMVRDRLVAYFLSGATTKEIGDSLWISMEILEIFEDLYVNKQEFRHKLEIHLFAQEYVKNSDSEDCEEWIRLGLEVGPTALVFKHLHGHEDLPVDSRMITREIIQQAFHLGRLARANSVTSATSKEAFKWMGAAARIATTYDKLGMDDGSEDEAIAAIKQRKMTNTPAEANIQLDDVLN
;
A
#
# COMPACT_ATOMS: atom_id res chain seq x y z
N MET A 1 -21.73 8.53 -20.28
CA MET A 1 -20.66 8.47 -19.25
C MET A 1 -19.34 8.22 -19.97
N ARG A 2 -18.30 9.05 -19.81
CA ARG A 2 -17.00 8.77 -20.44
C ARG A 2 -16.34 7.64 -19.66
N ARG A 3 -16.16 6.49 -20.31
CA ARG A 3 -15.41 5.35 -19.77
C ARG A 3 -13.94 5.76 -19.69
N CYS A 4 -13.31 5.55 -18.53
CA CYS A 4 -11.87 5.72 -18.39
C CYS A 4 -11.22 4.58 -19.18
N ILE A 5 -10.51 4.92 -20.26
CA ILE A 5 -9.84 3.94 -21.12
C ILE A 5 -8.39 3.90 -20.64
N PRO A 6 -7.84 2.73 -20.28
CA PRO A 6 -6.41 2.57 -20.02
C PRO A 6 -5.60 3.21 -21.13
N ASP A 7 -4.38 3.69 -20.85
CA ASP A 7 -3.38 4.06 -21.86
C ASP A 7 -3.78 5.17 -22.86
N ARG A 8 -4.90 5.87 -22.66
CA ARG A 8 -5.48 6.76 -23.68
C ARG A 8 -4.48 7.80 -24.20
N LYS A 9 -3.66 8.37 -23.33
CA LYS A 9 -2.62 9.33 -23.73
C LYS A 9 -1.47 8.62 -24.45
N TRP A 10 -1.02 7.48 -23.94
CA TRP A 10 -0.05 6.62 -24.63
C TRP A 10 -0.49 6.21 -26.06
N ARG A 11 -1.73 5.74 -26.26
CA ARG A 11 -2.27 5.43 -27.60
C ARG A 11 -2.30 6.64 -28.54
N LYS A 12 -2.51 7.85 -28.01
CA LYS A 12 -2.42 9.07 -28.84
C LYS A 12 -1.00 9.32 -29.32
N VAL A 13 0.00 9.09 -28.46
CA VAL A 13 1.42 9.20 -28.84
C VAL A 13 1.75 8.16 -29.92
N LEU A 14 1.34 6.91 -29.74
CA LEU A 14 1.57 5.85 -30.74
C LEU A 14 0.95 6.19 -32.10
N ARG A 15 -0.30 6.66 -32.13
CA ARG A 15 -0.94 7.11 -33.37
C ARG A 15 -0.22 8.30 -34.01
N ALA A 16 0.22 9.26 -33.20
CA ALA A 16 0.99 10.40 -33.69
C ALA A 16 2.29 9.97 -34.38
N ILE A 17 2.97 8.93 -33.86
CA ILE A 17 4.16 8.32 -34.47
C ILE A 17 3.81 7.66 -35.80
N GLU A 18 2.73 6.88 -35.87
CA GLU A 18 2.27 6.23 -37.10
C GLU A 18 1.91 7.26 -38.19
N GLU A 19 1.19 8.32 -37.80
CA GLU A 19 0.76 9.41 -38.68
C GLU A 19 1.87 10.43 -39.00
N LYS A 20 3.04 10.31 -38.34
CA LYS A 20 4.15 11.27 -38.41
C LYS A 20 3.72 12.71 -38.15
N LYS A 21 2.79 12.89 -37.21
CA LYS A 21 2.21 14.19 -36.88
C LYS A 21 2.36 14.47 -35.38
N PRO A 22 3.10 15.52 -34.99
CA PRO A 22 3.32 15.81 -33.57
C PRO A 22 2.00 16.15 -32.86
N PRO A 23 1.79 15.66 -31.62
CA PRO A 23 0.67 16.05 -30.79
C PRO A 23 0.66 17.56 -30.47
N THR A 24 -0.52 18.14 -30.27
CA THR A 24 -0.64 19.54 -29.83
C THR A 24 -0.38 19.74 -28.34
N ASP A 25 -0.55 18.69 -27.54
CA ASP A 25 -0.26 18.71 -26.11
C ASP A 25 1.25 18.71 -25.87
N LEU A 26 1.74 19.64 -25.05
CA LEU A 26 3.18 19.87 -24.85
C LEU A 26 3.88 18.66 -24.22
N MET A 27 3.23 17.96 -23.30
CA MET A 27 3.79 16.76 -22.67
C MET A 27 3.84 15.61 -23.68
N LEU A 28 2.75 15.38 -24.42
CA LEU A 28 2.71 14.33 -25.44
C LEU A 28 3.69 14.61 -26.59
N ASN A 29 3.90 15.87 -26.97
CA ASN A 29 4.88 16.23 -27.97
C ASN A 29 6.31 15.92 -27.50
N ARG A 30 6.65 16.17 -26.23
CA ARG A 30 7.96 15.77 -25.69
C ARG A 30 8.17 14.27 -25.72
N VAL A 31 7.13 13.49 -25.38
CA VAL A 31 7.19 12.02 -25.46
C VAL A 31 7.36 11.56 -26.91
N TYR A 32 6.65 12.20 -27.85
CA TYR A 32 6.81 11.96 -29.28
C TYR A 32 8.23 12.28 -29.76
N GLU A 33 8.80 13.43 -29.39
CA GLU A 33 10.17 13.84 -29.74
C GLU A 33 11.22 12.85 -29.22
N VAL A 34 11.05 12.37 -27.98
CA VAL A 34 11.92 11.34 -27.40
C VAL A 34 11.81 10.01 -28.17
N MET A 35 10.58 9.57 -28.49
CA MET A 35 10.34 8.35 -29.27
C MET A 35 10.89 8.45 -30.71
N CYS A 36 10.89 9.64 -31.31
CA CYS A 36 11.48 9.88 -32.63
C CYS A 36 13.00 10.10 -32.60
N GLY A 37 13.63 10.13 -31.41
CA GLY A 37 15.06 10.35 -31.24
C GLY A 37 15.52 11.78 -31.55
N THR A 38 14.61 12.76 -31.53
CA THR A 38 14.96 14.17 -31.78
C THR A 38 15.44 14.88 -30.52
N VAL A 39 15.02 14.41 -29.34
CA VAL A 39 15.41 14.94 -28.03
C VAL A 39 15.72 13.78 -27.09
N GLU A 40 16.72 13.95 -26.23
CA GLU A 40 17.01 13.01 -25.16
C GLU A 40 16.46 13.54 -23.82
N ASN A 41 15.67 12.71 -23.14
CA ASN A 41 15.21 12.99 -21.79
C ASN A 41 15.13 11.69 -21.00
N ALA A 42 16.04 11.53 -20.02
CA ALA A 42 16.17 10.30 -19.25
C ALA A 42 14.88 9.89 -18.51
N ASN A 43 14.11 10.86 -17.98
CA ASN A 43 12.89 10.57 -17.24
C ASN A 43 11.77 10.08 -18.16
N ILE A 44 11.62 10.71 -19.33
CA ILE A 44 10.63 10.28 -20.33
C ILE A 44 11.02 8.90 -20.89
N SER A 45 12.29 8.69 -21.22
CA SER A 45 12.78 7.39 -21.68
C SER A 45 12.58 6.30 -20.62
N GLY A 46 12.83 6.60 -19.35
CA GLY A 46 12.56 5.71 -18.23
C GLY A 46 11.08 5.33 -18.15
N ALA A 47 10.18 6.32 -18.21
CA ALA A 47 8.74 6.08 -18.17
C ALA A 47 8.25 5.24 -19.37
N ILE A 48 8.78 5.50 -20.58
CA ILE A 48 8.51 4.67 -21.76
C ILE A 48 8.98 3.23 -21.54
N GLY A 49 10.16 3.02 -20.96
CA GLY A 49 10.68 1.70 -20.63
C GLY A 49 9.74 0.93 -19.70
N LEU A 50 9.21 1.59 -18.67
CA LEU A 50 8.22 0.99 -17.75
C LEU A 50 6.91 0.61 -18.46
N LEU A 51 6.49 1.37 -19.49
CA LEU A 51 5.27 1.07 -20.27
C LEU A 51 5.45 -0.11 -21.22
N GLN A 52 6.66 -0.30 -21.72
CA GLN A 52 7.00 -1.36 -22.65
C GLN A 52 7.19 -2.71 -21.96
N GLU A 53 7.60 -2.71 -20.70
CA GLU A 53 7.82 -3.92 -19.90
C GLU A 53 6.51 -4.37 -19.20
N PRO A 54 5.81 -5.43 -19.69
CA PRO A 54 4.46 -5.75 -19.22
C PRO A 54 4.37 -6.07 -17.72
N MET A 55 5.33 -6.81 -17.18
CA MET A 55 5.35 -7.15 -15.76
C MET A 55 5.49 -5.91 -14.86
N VAL A 56 6.37 -4.98 -15.23
CA VAL A 56 6.60 -3.77 -14.43
C VAL A 56 5.40 -2.83 -14.53
N ARG A 57 4.86 -2.69 -15.74
CA ARG A 57 3.62 -1.95 -16.00
C ARG A 57 2.46 -2.46 -15.15
N ASP A 58 2.25 -3.77 -15.08
CA ASP A 58 1.12 -4.36 -14.35
C ASP A 58 1.24 -4.15 -12.84
N ARG A 59 2.47 -4.25 -12.30
CA ARG A 59 2.75 -3.89 -10.89
C ARG A 59 2.43 -2.43 -10.61
N LEU A 60 2.91 -1.52 -11.47
CA LEU A 60 2.63 -0.10 -11.33
C LEU A 60 1.13 0.17 -11.36
N VAL A 61 0.40 -0.38 -12.34
CA VAL A 61 -1.05 -0.23 -12.42
C VAL A 61 -1.73 -0.75 -11.14
N ALA A 62 -1.31 -1.89 -10.59
CA ALA A 62 -1.84 -2.38 -9.33
C ALA A 62 -1.62 -1.38 -8.18
N TYR A 63 -0.42 -0.80 -8.08
CA TYR A 63 -0.14 0.26 -7.10
C TYR A 63 -1.02 1.49 -7.30
N PHE A 64 -1.12 2.01 -8.52
CA PHE A 64 -1.96 3.17 -8.85
C PHE A 64 -3.43 2.94 -8.48
N LEU A 65 -3.98 1.76 -8.81
CA LEU A 65 -5.38 1.41 -8.53
C LEU A 65 -5.66 1.11 -7.05
N SER A 66 -4.66 0.62 -6.30
CA SER A 66 -4.76 0.42 -4.85
C SER A 66 -4.84 1.72 -4.04
N GLY A 67 -4.53 2.86 -4.66
CA GLY A 67 -4.49 4.16 -4.00
C GLY A 67 -3.13 4.51 -3.38
N ALA A 68 -2.06 3.80 -3.72
CA ALA A 68 -0.70 4.13 -3.30
C ALA A 68 -0.34 5.57 -3.72
N THR A 69 0.37 6.28 -2.85
CA THR A 69 0.99 7.57 -3.16
C THR A 69 2.21 7.38 -4.06
N THR A 70 2.55 8.38 -4.87
CA THR A 70 3.74 8.31 -5.75
C THR A 70 5.01 8.02 -4.97
N LYS A 71 5.11 8.52 -3.74
CA LYS A 71 6.22 8.24 -2.83
C LYS A 71 6.29 6.76 -2.44
N GLU A 72 5.18 6.17 -1.99
CA GLU A 72 5.15 4.73 -1.62
C GLU A 72 5.53 3.83 -2.79
N ILE A 73 5.10 4.17 -4.01
CA ILE A 73 5.47 3.43 -5.23
C ILE A 73 6.96 3.57 -5.51
N GLY A 74 7.49 4.80 -5.43
CA GLY A 74 8.91 5.08 -5.68
C GLY A 74 9.81 4.39 -4.68
N ASP A 75 9.46 4.43 -3.40
CA ASP A 75 10.18 3.78 -2.31
C ASP A 75 10.13 2.24 -2.47
N SER A 76 8.99 1.68 -2.87
CA SER A 76 8.83 0.22 -3.01
C SER A 76 9.48 -0.38 -4.25
N LEU A 77 9.51 0.36 -5.37
CA LEU A 77 10.00 -0.16 -6.66
C LEU A 77 11.35 0.44 -7.07
N TRP A 78 11.91 1.33 -6.25
CA TRP A 78 13.12 2.10 -6.51
C TRP A 78 13.04 2.90 -7.82
N ILE A 79 11.89 3.55 -8.06
CA ILE A 79 11.63 4.38 -9.25
C ILE A 79 11.54 5.84 -8.82
N SER A 80 12.16 6.75 -9.58
CA SER A 80 12.07 8.18 -9.27
C SER A 80 10.65 8.73 -9.44
N MET A 81 10.31 9.74 -8.63
CA MET A 81 8.98 10.35 -8.65
C MET A 81 8.65 10.96 -10.01
N GLU A 82 9.63 11.59 -10.68
CA GLU A 82 9.44 12.21 -11.99
C GLU A 82 9.07 11.19 -13.06
N ILE A 83 9.65 9.98 -13.01
CA ILE A 83 9.31 8.90 -13.94
C ILE A 83 7.88 8.40 -13.66
N LEU A 84 7.51 8.26 -12.39
CA LEU A 84 6.18 7.80 -11.98
C LEU A 84 5.08 8.79 -12.35
N GLU A 85 5.31 10.09 -12.21
CA GLU A 85 4.35 11.12 -12.61
C GLU A 85 4.09 11.10 -14.12
N ILE A 86 5.15 10.92 -14.92
CA ILE A 86 5.03 10.78 -16.38
C ILE A 86 4.25 9.50 -16.72
N PHE A 87 4.57 8.38 -16.07
CA PHE A 87 3.87 7.12 -16.26
C PHE A 87 2.37 7.25 -15.90
N GLU A 88 2.06 7.84 -14.74
CA GLU A 88 0.69 8.08 -14.28
C GLU A 88 -0.09 8.89 -15.31
N ASP A 89 0.49 10.00 -15.80
CA ASP A 89 -0.17 10.84 -16.78
C ASP A 89 -0.41 10.13 -18.12
N LEU A 90 0.58 9.36 -18.59
CA LEU A 90 0.50 8.66 -19.88
C LEU A 90 -0.46 7.46 -19.86
N TYR A 91 -0.58 6.77 -18.73
CA TYR A 91 -1.18 5.45 -18.69
C TYR A 91 -2.37 5.27 -17.75
N VAL A 92 -2.28 5.74 -16.50
CA VAL A 92 -3.27 5.48 -15.45
C VAL A 92 -3.46 6.69 -14.53
N ASN A 93 -4.06 7.75 -15.07
CA ASN A 93 -4.26 8.97 -14.30
C ASN A 93 -5.35 8.78 -13.22
N LYS A 94 -4.95 8.78 -11.95
CA LYS A 94 -5.86 8.55 -10.81
C LYS A 94 -7.00 9.56 -10.75
N GLN A 95 -6.75 10.80 -11.22
CA GLN A 95 -7.72 11.90 -11.17
C GLN A 95 -8.87 11.71 -12.17
N GLU A 96 -8.73 10.82 -13.16
CA GLU A 96 -9.81 10.49 -14.09
C GLU A 96 -10.89 9.60 -13.45
N PHE A 97 -10.58 8.92 -12.34
CA PHE A 97 -11.54 8.09 -11.61
C PHE A 97 -12.38 8.93 -10.65
N ARG A 98 -13.70 8.93 -10.85
CA ARG A 98 -14.64 9.67 -9.98
C ARG A 98 -15.05 8.87 -8.75
N HIS A 99 -15.04 7.55 -8.84
CA HIS A 99 -15.48 6.67 -7.78
C HIS A 99 -14.88 5.27 -7.91
N LYS A 100 -14.89 4.50 -6.80
CA LYS A 100 -14.32 3.15 -6.73
C LYS A 100 -14.86 2.19 -7.80
N LEU A 101 -16.12 2.30 -8.20
CA LEU A 101 -16.67 1.45 -9.27
C LEU A 101 -15.97 1.67 -10.63
N GLU A 102 -15.51 2.89 -10.94
CA GLU A 102 -14.77 3.15 -12.19
C GLU A 102 -13.39 2.48 -12.14
N ILE A 103 -12.75 2.47 -10.96
CA ILE A 103 -11.48 1.76 -10.71
C ILE A 103 -11.68 0.25 -10.95
N HIS A 104 -12.75 -0.35 -10.40
CA HIS A 104 -13.02 -1.78 -10.61
C HIS A 104 -13.33 -2.12 -12.07
N LEU A 105 -14.12 -1.30 -12.76
CA LEU A 105 -14.42 -1.52 -14.19
C LEU A 105 -13.16 -1.38 -15.06
N PHE A 106 -12.32 -0.40 -14.74
CA PHE A 106 -11.02 -0.23 -15.38
C PHE A 106 -10.13 -1.45 -15.16
N ALA A 107 -10.02 -1.93 -13.91
CA ALA A 107 -9.21 -3.08 -13.55
C ALA A 107 -9.65 -4.35 -14.30
N GLN A 108 -10.96 -4.60 -14.39
CA GLN A 108 -11.51 -5.74 -15.14
C GLN A 108 -11.15 -5.66 -16.63
N GLU A 109 -11.26 -4.48 -17.23
CA GLU A 109 -10.88 -4.27 -18.63
C GLU A 109 -9.36 -4.38 -18.84
N TYR A 110 -8.58 -3.91 -17.87
CA TYR A 110 -7.12 -4.00 -17.88
C TYR A 110 -6.66 -5.46 -17.86
N VAL A 111 -7.12 -6.24 -16.89
CA VAL A 111 -6.79 -7.67 -16.73
C VAL A 111 -7.17 -8.47 -17.98
N LYS A 112 -8.36 -8.20 -18.55
CA LYS A 112 -8.81 -8.87 -19.77
C LYS A 112 -7.89 -8.64 -20.98
N ASN A 113 -7.21 -7.50 -21.02
CA ASN A 113 -6.35 -7.09 -22.14
C ASN A 113 -4.86 -7.19 -21.81
N SER A 114 -4.49 -7.65 -20.61
CA SER A 114 -3.07 -7.84 -20.27
C SER A 114 -2.56 -9.16 -20.80
N ASP A 115 -1.32 -9.15 -21.28
CA ASP A 115 -0.59 -10.33 -21.73
C ASP A 115 0.25 -10.97 -20.60
N SER A 116 0.26 -10.40 -19.39
CA SER A 116 1.02 -10.93 -18.25
C SER A 116 0.23 -11.95 -17.43
N GLU A 117 0.85 -13.10 -17.16
CA GLU A 117 0.26 -14.21 -16.38
C GLU A 117 -0.15 -13.78 -14.96
N ASP A 118 0.66 -12.94 -14.30
CA ASP A 118 0.41 -12.53 -12.91
C ASP A 118 -0.49 -11.29 -12.78
N CYS A 119 -0.92 -10.69 -13.89
CA CYS A 119 -1.65 -9.41 -13.89
C CYS A 119 -2.88 -9.44 -12.98
N GLU A 120 -3.72 -10.45 -13.15
CA GLU A 120 -4.95 -10.60 -12.37
C GLU A 120 -4.65 -10.65 -10.87
N GLU A 121 -3.60 -11.38 -10.48
CA GLU A 121 -3.26 -11.57 -9.08
C GLU A 121 -2.74 -10.27 -8.44
N TRP A 122 -1.88 -9.52 -9.14
CA TRP A 122 -1.38 -8.21 -8.68
C TRP A 122 -2.51 -7.20 -8.54
N ILE A 123 -3.36 -7.09 -9.56
CA ILE A 123 -4.49 -6.16 -9.57
C ILE A 123 -5.48 -6.51 -8.45
N ARG A 124 -5.81 -7.79 -8.28
CA ARG A 124 -6.69 -8.26 -7.21
C ARG A 124 -6.11 -7.93 -5.83
N LEU A 125 -4.83 -8.25 -5.60
CA LEU A 125 -4.16 -7.98 -4.33
C LEU A 125 -4.20 -6.49 -3.97
N GLY A 126 -3.93 -5.62 -4.95
CA GLY A 126 -3.95 -4.17 -4.77
C GLY A 126 -5.35 -3.62 -4.47
N LEU A 127 -6.39 -4.15 -5.13
CA LEU A 127 -7.76 -3.68 -4.92
C LEU A 127 -8.41 -4.20 -3.64
N GLU A 128 -8.11 -5.43 -3.22
CA GLU A 128 -8.72 -6.06 -2.06
C GLU A 128 -8.01 -5.73 -0.76
N VAL A 129 -6.67 -5.69 -0.77
CA VAL A 129 -5.85 -5.54 0.44
C VAL A 129 -5.18 -4.18 0.50
N GLY A 130 -4.73 -3.65 -0.64
CA GLY A 130 -4.12 -2.33 -0.73
C GLY A 130 -2.61 -2.34 -0.98
N PRO A 131 -1.97 -1.16 -0.94
CA PRO A 131 -0.58 -0.97 -1.37
C PRO A 131 0.43 -1.76 -0.54
N THR A 132 0.22 -1.88 0.78
CA THR A 132 1.14 -2.62 1.67
C THR A 132 1.30 -4.07 1.24
N ALA A 133 0.22 -4.74 0.82
CA ALA A 133 0.29 -6.13 0.38
C ALA A 133 1.09 -6.27 -0.93
N LEU A 134 1.02 -5.28 -1.81
CA LEU A 134 1.84 -5.23 -3.02
C LEU A 134 3.33 -5.11 -2.67
N VAL A 135 3.67 -4.32 -1.65
CA VAL A 135 5.06 -4.19 -1.16
C VAL A 135 5.57 -5.52 -0.64
N PHE A 136 4.79 -6.20 0.22
CA PHE A 136 5.13 -7.53 0.71
C PHE A 136 5.29 -8.55 -0.42
N LYS A 137 4.38 -8.53 -1.39
CA LYS A 137 4.46 -9.41 -2.55
C LYS A 137 5.67 -9.08 -3.42
N HIS A 138 6.08 -7.82 -3.54
CA HIS A 138 7.24 -7.45 -4.32
C HIS A 138 8.56 -7.88 -3.66
N LEU A 139 8.68 -7.66 -2.34
CA LEU A 139 9.92 -7.88 -1.59
C LEU A 139 10.17 -9.35 -1.18
N HIS A 140 9.25 -10.27 -1.48
CA HIS A 140 9.45 -11.72 -1.43
C HIS A 140 10.22 -12.23 -0.19
N GLY A 141 9.88 -11.74 1.02
CA GLY A 141 10.49 -12.23 2.26
C GLY A 141 12.01 -12.03 2.38
N HIS A 142 12.60 -11.16 1.56
CA HIS A 142 14.05 -10.90 1.56
C HIS A 142 14.46 -9.69 2.39
N GLU A 143 13.50 -8.89 2.87
CA GLU A 143 13.75 -7.77 3.77
C GLU A 143 12.80 -7.84 4.96
N ASP A 144 13.33 -7.62 6.17
CA ASP A 144 12.55 -7.31 7.37
C ASP A 144 11.87 -5.95 7.14
N LEU A 145 10.76 -5.96 6.40
CA LEU A 145 9.90 -4.79 6.29
C LEU A 145 9.54 -4.34 7.71
N PRO A 146 9.75 -3.06 8.05
CA PRO A 146 9.38 -2.57 9.37
C PRO A 146 7.88 -2.78 9.53
N VAL A 147 7.51 -3.75 10.37
CA VAL A 147 6.13 -3.99 10.72
C VAL A 147 5.62 -2.75 11.45
N ASP A 148 4.74 -1.99 10.79
CA ASP A 148 4.04 -0.90 11.47
C ASP A 148 3.10 -1.49 12.51
N SER A 149 3.63 -1.66 13.71
CA SER A 149 2.92 -2.17 14.87
C SER A 149 1.67 -1.35 15.20
N ARG A 150 1.65 -0.05 14.85
CA ARG A 150 0.49 0.83 15.05
C ARG A 150 -0.61 0.48 14.06
N MET A 151 -0.26 0.32 12.78
CA MET A 151 -1.20 -0.12 11.73
C MET A 151 -1.82 -1.47 12.09
N ILE A 152 -1.00 -2.48 12.44
CA ILE A 152 -1.49 -3.81 12.84
C ILE A 152 -2.40 -3.72 14.06
N THR A 153 -2.00 -2.98 15.09
CA THR A 153 -2.82 -2.81 16.30
C THR A 153 -4.16 -2.18 15.97
N ARG A 154 -4.19 -1.17 15.10
CA ARG A 154 -5.41 -0.50 14.65
C ARG A 154 -6.32 -1.43 13.88
N GLU A 155 -5.79 -2.22 12.96
CA GLU A 155 -6.56 -3.20 12.18
C GLU A 155 -7.14 -4.30 13.06
N ILE A 156 -6.36 -4.85 13.99
CA ILE A 156 -6.82 -5.86 14.95
C ILE A 156 -7.95 -5.28 15.83
N ILE A 157 -7.80 -4.05 16.32
CA ILE A 157 -8.84 -3.37 17.11
C ILE A 157 -10.11 -3.21 16.29
N GLN A 158 -10.01 -2.76 15.02
CA GLN A 158 -11.15 -2.58 14.13
C GLN A 158 -11.86 -3.91 13.83
N GLN A 159 -11.11 -4.96 13.50
CA GLN A 159 -11.66 -6.29 13.26
C GLN A 159 -12.35 -6.86 14.49
N ALA A 160 -11.71 -6.78 15.66
CA ALA A 160 -12.29 -7.21 16.93
C ALA A 160 -13.57 -6.44 17.26
N PHE A 161 -13.61 -5.14 17.00
CA PHE A 161 -14.81 -4.32 17.14
C PHE A 161 -15.93 -4.76 16.20
N HIS A 162 -15.63 -4.98 14.91
CA HIS A 162 -16.61 -5.44 13.92
C HIS A 162 -17.16 -6.83 14.23
N LEU A 163 -16.30 -7.77 14.59
CA LEU A 163 -16.70 -9.12 15.01
C LEU A 163 -17.60 -9.08 16.24
N GLY A 164 -17.27 -8.26 17.24
CA GLY A 164 -18.13 -8.04 18.39
C GLY A 164 -19.48 -7.42 18.02
N ARG A 165 -19.51 -6.44 17.11
CA ARG A 165 -20.75 -5.81 16.64
C ARG A 165 -21.63 -6.78 15.85
N LEU A 166 -21.04 -7.65 15.02
CA LEU A 166 -21.77 -8.70 14.30
C LEU A 166 -22.28 -9.78 15.27
N ALA A 167 -21.50 -10.13 16.29
CA ALA A 167 -21.92 -11.05 17.33
C ALA A 167 -23.08 -10.50 18.18
N ARG A 168 -23.21 -9.17 18.35
CA ARG A 168 -24.39 -8.55 19.00
C ARG A 168 -25.70 -8.83 18.26
N ALA A 169 -25.66 -8.99 16.94
CA ALA A 169 -26.83 -9.26 16.12
C ALA A 169 -27.23 -10.75 16.11
N ASN A 170 -26.34 -11.63 16.59
CA ASN A 170 -26.55 -13.07 16.65
C ASN A 170 -26.73 -13.54 18.10
N SER A 171 -27.32 -14.72 18.31
CA SER A 171 -27.65 -15.22 19.65
C SER A 171 -26.48 -15.09 20.63
N VAL A 172 -26.72 -14.36 21.74
CA VAL A 172 -25.74 -14.04 22.81
C VAL A 172 -25.28 -15.30 23.56
N THR A 173 -25.97 -16.42 23.39
CA THR A 173 -25.66 -17.69 24.08
C THR A 173 -24.55 -18.51 23.42
N SER A 174 -24.16 -18.20 22.19
CA SER A 174 -23.10 -18.94 21.51
C SER A 174 -21.72 -18.66 22.13
N ALA A 175 -20.88 -19.69 22.26
CA ALA A 175 -19.51 -19.54 22.76
C ALA A 175 -18.70 -18.54 21.92
N THR A 176 -18.90 -18.57 20.60
CA THR A 176 -18.28 -17.64 19.64
C THR A 176 -18.69 -16.19 19.89
N SER A 177 -19.97 -15.95 20.17
CA SER A 177 -20.47 -14.60 20.49
C SER A 177 -19.81 -14.07 21.77
N LYS A 178 -19.72 -14.89 22.82
CA LYS A 178 -19.10 -14.51 24.11
C LYS A 178 -17.63 -14.13 23.94
N GLU A 179 -16.87 -14.90 23.16
CA GLU A 179 -15.47 -14.58 22.88
C GLU A 179 -15.35 -13.30 22.03
N ALA A 180 -16.17 -13.14 20.98
CA ALA A 180 -16.18 -11.92 20.18
C ALA A 180 -16.47 -10.65 21.01
N PHE A 181 -17.35 -10.74 22.02
CA PHE A 181 -17.61 -9.65 22.96
C PHE A 181 -16.40 -9.34 23.86
N LYS A 182 -15.69 -10.37 24.36
CA LYS A 182 -14.46 -10.16 25.14
C LYS A 182 -13.40 -9.47 24.31
N TRP A 183 -13.21 -9.90 23.06
CA TRP A 183 -12.30 -9.27 22.11
C TRP A 183 -12.68 -7.83 21.80
N MET A 184 -13.97 -7.53 21.60
CA MET A 184 -14.47 -6.17 21.43
C MET A 184 -14.21 -5.30 22.66
N GLY A 185 -14.44 -5.81 23.87
CA GLY A 185 -14.15 -5.08 25.11
C GLY A 185 -12.66 -4.86 25.35
N ALA A 186 -11.82 -5.82 25.00
CA ALA A 186 -10.36 -5.68 25.00
C ALA A 186 -9.91 -4.62 23.99
N ALA A 187 -10.41 -4.68 22.76
CA ALA A 187 -10.11 -3.71 21.70
C ALA A 187 -10.52 -2.28 22.09
N ALA A 188 -11.69 -2.08 22.68
CA ALA A 188 -12.13 -0.77 23.18
C ALA A 188 -11.24 -0.23 24.32
N ARG A 189 -10.79 -1.11 25.22
CA ARG A 189 -9.84 -0.73 26.28
C ARG A 189 -8.46 -0.38 25.74
N ILE A 190 -7.97 -1.14 24.76
CA ILE A 190 -6.69 -0.85 24.11
C ILE A 190 -6.81 0.47 23.35
N ALA A 191 -7.86 0.69 22.57
CA ALA A 191 -8.09 1.95 21.85
C ALA A 191 -8.11 3.16 22.79
N THR A 192 -8.86 3.08 23.89
CA THR A 192 -8.88 4.16 24.90
C THR A 192 -7.55 4.35 25.62
N THR A 193 -6.74 3.30 25.77
CA THR A 193 -5.38 3.41 26.34
C THR A 193 -4.42 4.02 25.33
N TYR A 194 -4.57 3.68 24.04
CA TYR A 194 -3.79 4.21 22.93
C TYR A 194 -4.09 5.70 22.70
N ASP A 195 -5.36 6.10 22.76
CA ASP A 195 -5.77 7.51 22.69
C ASP A 195 -5.29 8.32 23.91
N LYS A 196 -5.24 7.70 25.10
CA LYS A 196 -4.71 8.33 26.33
C LYS A 196 -3.19 8.45 26.32
N LEU A 197 -2.51 7.55 25.62
CA LEU A 197 -1.07 7.63 25.32
C LEU A 197 -0.80 8.56 24.13
N GLY A 198 -1.80 9.31 23.67
CA GLY A 198 -1.74 10.10 22.45
C GLY A 198 -0.50 10.98 22.34
N MET A 199 0.26 10.73 21.27
CA MET A 199 0.98 11.75 20.50
C MET A 199 1.88 12.70 21.29
N ASP A 200 2.97 12.16 21.81
CA ASP A 200 4.21 12.93 21.87
C ASP A 200 5.25 12.15 21.07
N ASP A 201 5.80 12.75 20.01
CA ASP A 201 6.75 12.15 19.06
C ASP A 201 8.11 11.77 19.70
N GLY A 202 8.17 11.64 21.04
CA GLY A 202 9.35 11.24 21.82
C GLY A 202 9.21 9.92 22.59
N SER A 203 8.05 9.24 22.58
CA SER A 203 7.82 8.06 23.46
C SER A 203 8.22 6.70 22.86
N GLU A 204 8.61 6.64 21.58
CA GLU A 204 9.11 5.37 20.99
C GLU A 204 10.44 4.95 21.60
N ASP A 205 11.31 5.91 21.91
CA ASP A 205 12.57 5.67 22.60
C ASP A 205 12.37 5.19 24.04
N GLU A 206 11.32 5.65 24.74
CA GLU A 206 10.98 5.20 26.09
C GLU A 206 10.42 3.78 26.12
N ALA A 207 9.57 3.41 25.14
CA ALA A 207 9.05 2.05 25.04
C ALA A 207 10.17 1.05 24.67
N ILE A 208 11.07 1.42 23.76
CA ILE A 208 12.24 0.61 23.40
C ILE A 208 13.24 0.54 24.56
N ALA A 209 13.45 1.63 25.31
CA ALA A 209 14.28 1.66 26.51
C ALA A 209 13.70 0.79 27.64
N ALA A 210 12.38 0.81 27.86
CA ALA A 210 11.71 -0.03 28.85
C ALA A 210 11.79 -1.52 28.49
N ILE A 211 11.69 -1.86 27.19
CA ILE A 211 11.88 -3.23 26.71
C ILE A 211 13.34 -3.67 26.82
N LYS A 212 14.31 -2.78 26.55
CA LYS A 212 15.75 -3.04 26.77
C LYS A 212 16.09 -3.19 28.26
N GLN A 213 15.53 -2.36 29.14
CA GLN A 213 15.69 -2.48 30.60
C GLN A 213 15.07 -3.76 31.14
N ARG A 214 13.91 -4.20 30.63
CA ARG A 214 13.31 -5.49 30.99
C ARG A 214 14.10 -6.70 30.51
N LYS A 215 14.89 -6.56 29.44
CA LYS A 215 15.86 -7.59 29.02
C LYS A 215 17.15 -7.59 29.85
N MET A 216 17.39 -6.55 30.64
CA MET A 216 18.40 -6.51 31.71
C MET A 216 17.76 -6.88 33.06
N THR A 217 17.10 -8.03 33.15
CA THR A 217 16.79 -8.61 34.46
C THR A 217 18.08 -9.14 35.07
N ASN A 218 18.68 -8.32 35.93
CA ASN A 218 19.68 -8.74 36.90
C ASN A 218 19.21 -9.98 37.65
N THR A 219 20.12 -10.90 37.92
CA THR A 219 19.85 -12.11 38.70
C THR A 219 19.49 -11.72 40.14
N PRO A 220 18.71 -12.55 40.89
CA PRO A 220 18.31 -12.23 42.27
C PRO A 220 19.49 -11.87 43.21
N ALA A 221 20.68 -12.39 42.93
CA ALA A 221 21.91 -12.06 43.65
C ALA A 221 22.36 -10.59 43.49
N GLU A 222 22.07 -9.98 42.33
CA GLU A 222 22.42 -8.59 42.01
C GLU A 222 21.38 -7.58 42.53
N ALA A 223 20.15 -8.05 42.81
CA ALA A 223 19.07 -7.23 43.37
C ALA A 223 19.09 -7.14 44.91
N ASN A 224 20.01 -7.84 45.58
CA ASN A 224 20.19 -7.87 47.03
C ASN A 224 18.90 -8.19 47.82
N ILE A 225 18.02 -9.01 47.23
CA ILE A 225 16.79 -9.49 47.87
C ILE A 225 17.16 -10.79 48.60
N GLN A 226 17.07 -10.79 49.93
CA GLN A 226 17.29 -12.00 50.72
C GLN A 226 16.05 -12.90 50.66
N LEU A 227 16.27 -14.21 50.52
CA LEU A 227 15.20 -15.20 50.35
C LEU A 227 14.18 -15.19 51.51
N ASP A 228 14.63 -14.79 52.70
CA ASP A 228 13.85 -14.74 53.93
C ASP A 228 12.80 -13.61 53.94
N ASP A 229 12.93 -12.60 53.07
CA ASP A 229 11.96 -11.50 52.92
C ASP A 229 10.71 -11.92 52.12
N VAL A 230 10.77 -13.05 51.40
CA VAL A 230 9.68 -13.51 50.51
C VAL A 230 8.81 -14.57 51.18
N LEU A 231 9.27 -15.19 52.26
CA LEU A 231 8.61 -16.35 52.90
C LEU A 231 7.99 -16.07 54.28
N ASN A 232 7.82 -14.81 54.68
CA ASN A 232 7.03 -14.42 55.86
C ASN A 232 5.75 -13.68 55.49
#